data_AF-B4VAG7-F1
#
_entry.id   AF-B4VAG7-F1
#
_cell.length_a   1.000
_cell.length_b   1.000
_cell.length_c   1.000
_cell.angle_alpha   90.00
_cell.angle_beta   90.00
_cell.angle_gamma   90.00
#
_symmetry.space_group_name_H-M   'P 1'
#
loop_
_entity.id
_entity.type
_entity.pdbx_description
1 polymer ?
#
loop_
_entity_poly.entity_id
_entity_poly.type
_entity_poly.pdbx_seq_one_letter_code
_entity_poly.pdbx_strand_id
1 'polypeptide(L)'
;MIDCKSSMTSRATHRHAIESAAVRAHLQLVAWTVLPLYYVFDSLDVLTPHDALAAGRTGPHSVAGSGAPCRLVPTTRCRAFDSTFGSRRRPSVASDAA
;
A
#
# COMPACT_ATOMS: atom_id res chain seq x y z
N MET A 1 -5.87 -9.59 -2.70
CA MET A 1 -5.91 -8.62 -3.81
C MET A 1 -4.85 -7.57 -3.58
N ILE A 2 -4.18 -7.11 -4.63
CA ILE A 2 -3.18 -6.04 -4.57
C ILE A 2 -3.69 -4.87 -5.41
N ASP A 3 -3.65 -3.68 -4.83
CA ASP A 3 -3.91 -2.42 -5.51
C ASP A 3 -2.60 -1.61 -5.54
N CYS A 4 -2.00 -1.53 -6.73
CA CYS A 4 -0.72 -0.86 -6.93
C CYS A 4 -0.93 0.66 -6.93
N LYS A 5 -0.26 1.35 -6.00
CA LYS A 5 -0.26 2.81 -5.91
C LYS A 5 1.02 3.35 -6.52
N SER A 6 0.90 3.91 -7.72
CA SER A 6 2.04 4.36 -8.52
C SER A 6 2.62 5.72 -8.10
N SER A 7 2.02 6.41 -7.13
CA SER A 7 2.44 7.76 -6.73
C SER A 7 3.00 7.79 -5.30
N MET A 8 4.33 7.69 -5.16
CA MET A 8 4.99 8.31 -4.01
C MET A 8 4.70 9.82 -4.04
N THR A 9 4.00 10.35 -3.03
CA THR A 9 4.57 10.84 -1.78
C THR A 9 5.24 12.19 -1.93
N SER A 10 4.81 13.14 -1.11
CA SER A 10 5.63 14.29 -0.75
C SER A 10 6.96 13.77 -0.19
N ARG A 11 8.00 13.65 -1.04
CA ARG A 11 9.34 13.15 -0.66
C ARG A 11 9.89 13.93 0.53
N ALA A 12 9.58 15.22 0.61
CA ALA A 12 9.96 16.09 1.72
C ALA A 12 9.40 15.65 3.08
N THR A 13 8.28 14.92 3.13
CA THR A 13 7.60 14.56 4.39
C THR A 13 7.47 13.06 4.63
N HIS A 14 8.02 12.21 3.75
CA HIS A 14 8.02 10.75 3.88
C HIS A 14 6.62 10.13 4.12
N ARG A 15 5.61 10.55 3.33
CA ARG A 15 4.21 10.12 3.46
C ARG A 15 3.56 9.68 2.15
N HIS A 16 3.00 8.47 2.13
CA HIS A 16 2.16 7.99 1.04
C HIS A 16 0.82 8.71 1.00
N ALA A 17 0.36 9.06 -0.20
CA ALA A 17 -0.94 9.67 -0.43
C ALA A 17 -1.92 8.63 -0.98
N ILE A 18 -3.08 8.49 -0.34
CA ILE A 18 -4.11 7.54 -0.75
C ILE A 18 -5.45 8.27 -0.74
N GLU A 19 -6.20 8.29 -1.83
CA GLU A 19 -7.52 8.93 -1.85
C GLU A 19 -8.45 8.35 -0.78
N SER A 20 -9.11 9.23 -0.02
CA SER A 20 -10.06 8.81 1.02
C SER A 20 -11.22 7.99 0.46
N ALA A 21 -11.67 8.31 -0.77
CA ALA A 21 -12.71 7.56 -1.45
C ALA A 21 -12.28 6.12 -1.74
N ALA A 22 -11.04 5.92 -2.22
CA ALA A 22 -10.48 4.58 -2.44
C ALA A 22 -10.38 3.79 -1.13
N VAL A 23 -9.91 4.42 -0.04
CA VAL A 23 -9.86 3.76 1.28
C VAL A 23 -11.25 3.27 1.72
N ARG A 24 -12.29 4.10 1.58
CA ARG A 24 -13.66 3.73 1.95
C ARG A 24 -14.20 2.59 1.09
N ALA A 25 -14.07 2.69 -0.23
CA ALA A 25 -14.54 1.66 -1.15
C ALA A 25 -13.84 0.31 -0.88
N HIS A 26 -12.54 0.33 -0.62
CA HIS A 26 -11.78 -0.89 -0.31
C HIS A 26 -12.12 -1.49 1.04
N LEU A 27 -12.42 -0.69 2.07
CA LEU A 27 -12.92 -1.20 3.35
C LEU A 27 -14.27 -1.92 3.17
N GLN A 28 -15.19 -1.33 2.38
CA GLN A 28 -16.48 -1.95 2.07
C GLN A 28 -16.29 -3.25 1.28
N LEU A 29 -15.39 -3.25 0.30
CA LEU A 29 -15.07 -4.44 -0.49
C LEU A 29 -14.52 -5.57 0.39
N VAL A 30 -13.57 -5.27 1.28
CA VAL A 30 -13.01 -6.26 2.23
C VAL A 30 -14.12 -6.78 3.14
N ALA A 31 -14.97 -5.90 3.67
CA ALA A 31 -16.07 -6.30 4.56
C ALA A 31 -17.08 -7.23 3.87
N TRP A 32 -17.38 -7.00 2.59
CA TRP A 32 -18.30 -7.84 1.83
C TRP A 32 -17.64 -9.16 1.41
N THR A 33 -16.43 -9.11 0.87
CA THR A 33 -15.82 -10.28 0.21
C THR A 33 -14.98 -11.14 1.14
N VAL A 34 -14.58 -10.62 2.31
CA VAL A 34 -13.60 -11.24 3.22
C VAL A 34 -12.23 -11.47 2.54
N LEU A 35 -12.01 -10.91 1.34
CA LEU A 35 -10.74 -11.02 0.64
C LEU A 35 -9.77 -9.96 1.17
N PRO A 36 -8.53 -10.32 1.54
CA PRO A 36 -7.55 -9.36 1.98
C PRO A 36 -7.13 -8.43 0.84
N LEU A 37 -7.00 -7.14 1.13
CA LEU A 37 -6.57 -6.12 0.18
C LEU A 37 -5.32 -5.41 0.71
N TYR A 38 -4.32 -5.27 -0.15
CA TYR A 38 -3.07 -4.58 0.16
C TYR A 38 -2.81 -3.46 -0.84
N TYR A 39 -2.45 -2.29 -0.33
CA TYR A 39 -1.81 -1.24 -1.09
C TYR A 39 -0.33 -1.54 -1.19
N VAL A 40 0.19 -1.57 -2.41
CA VAL A 40 1.63 -1.73 -2.67
C VAL A 40 2.11 -0.47 -3.37
N PHE A 41 3.05 0.22 -2.76
CA PHE A 41 3.65 1.45 -3.29
C PHE A 41 4.90 1.13 -4.12
N ASP A 42 5.34 2.08 -4.94
CA ASP A 42 6.57 2.01 -5.74
C ASP A 42 7.84 1.72 -4.91
N SER A 43 7.89 2.23 -3.69
CA SER A 43 8.91 1.95 -2.67
C SER A 43 8.88 0.54 -2.10
N LEU A 44 7.95 -0.33 -2.55
CA LEU A 44 7.68 -1.66 -1.99
C LEU A 44 7.20 -1.64 -0.54
N ASP A 45 6.74 -0.47 -0.07
CA ASP A 45 5.96 -0.36 1.14
C ASP A 45 4.57 -0.99 0.93
N VAL A 46 4.05 -1.59 2.00
CA VAL A 46 2.76 -2.27 2.02
C VAL A 46 1.89 -1.75 3.16
N LEU A 47 0.62 -1.49 2.87
CA LEU A 47 -0.42 -1.12 3.84
C LEU A 47 -1.73 -1.85 3.56
N THR A 48 -2.54 -2.06 4.60
CA THR A 48 -3.95 -2.43 4.41
C THR A 48 -4.84 -1.18 4.35
N PRO A 49 -6.06 -1.28 3.80
CA PRO A 49 -7.05 -0.19 3.91
C PRO A 49 -7.33 0.25 5.34
N HIS A 50 -7.29 -0.69 6.29
CA HIS A 50 -7.47 -0.40 7.71
C HIS A 50 -6.31 0.43 8.27
N ASP A 51 -5.06 0.05 7.97
CA ASP A 51 -3.88 0.81 8.40
C ASP A 51 -3.87 2.22 7.81
N ALA A 52 -4.26 2.36 6.53
CA ALA A 52 -4.41 3.65 5.88
C ALA A 52 -5.49 4.53 6.53
N LEU A 53 -6.60 3.93 6.99
CA LEU A 53 -7.64 4.63 7.74
C LEU A 53 -7.11 5.09 9.11
N ALA A 54 -6.45 4.21 9.84
CA ALA A 54 -6.01 4.43 11.21
C ALA A 54 -4.82 5.41 11.32
N ALA A 55 -3.86 5.33 10.40
CA ALA A 55 -2.64 6.14 10.44
C ALA A 55 -2.67 7.38 9.53
N GLY A 56 -3.67 7.49 8.65
CA GLY A 56 -3.78 8.56 7.66
C GLY A 56 -4.24 9.88 8.27
N ARG A 57 -3.49 10.95 8.03
CA ARG A 57 -3.94 12.33 8.27
C ARG A 57 -4.61 12.88 7.02
N THR A 58 -5.66 13.68 7.17
CA THR A 58 -6.28 14.38 6.03
C THR A 58 -5.27 15.30 5.38
N GLY A 59 -5.08 15.12 4.08
CA GLY A 59 -4.22 15.92 3.21
C GLY A 59 -5.03 16.71 2.18
N PRO A 60 -4.36 17.26 1.17
CA PRO A 60 -5.02 18.01 0.11
C PRO A 60 -5.92 17.11 -0.74
N HIS A 61 -6.81 17.74 -1.52
CA HIS A 61 -7.57 17.06 -2.55
C HIS A 61 -6.64 16.50 -3.62
N SER A 62 -6.93 15.29 -4.08
CA SER A 62 -6.25 14.70 -5.23
C SER A 62 -6.60 15.52 -6.47
N VAL A 63 -5.59 15.85 -7.29
CA VAL A 63 -5.80 16.45 -8.62
C VAL A 63 -6.06 15.40 -9.70
N ALA A 64 -5.95 14.12 -9.34
CA ALA A 64 -6.25 12.97 -10.18
C ALA A 64 -7.34 12.11 -9.50
N GLY A 65 -7.82 11.07 -10.18
CA GLY A 65 -8.80 10.14 -9.61
C GLY A 65 -10.14 10.80 -9.29
N SER A 66 -10.67 10.53 -8.09
CA SER A 66 -12.03 10.96 -7.68
C SER A 66 -12.12 12.41 -7.19
N GLY A 67 -10.99 13.12 -7.07
CA GLY A 67 -10.95 14.46 -6.49
C GLY A 67 -11.12 14.52 -4.96
N ALA A 68 -11.29 13.37 -4.30
CA ALA A 68 -11.43 13.29 -2.85
C ALA A 68 -10.13 13.72 -2.12
N PRO A 69 -10.22 14.17 -0.86
CA PRO A 69 -9.04 14.43 -0.04
C PRO A 69 -8.19 13.17 0.10
N CYS A 70 -6.89 13.31 -0.08
CA CYS A 70 -5.93 12.25 0.18
C CYS A 70 -5.75 12.05 1.68
N ARG A 71 -5.48 10.82 2.08
CA ARG A 71 -4.89 10.47 3.38
C ARG A 71 -3.39 10.38 3.22
N LEU A 72 -2.66 11.08 4.08
CA LEU A 72 -1.21 11.06 4.14
C LEU A 72 -0.76 10.12 5.26
N VAL A 73 -0.18 8.98 4.88
CA VAL A 73 0.27 7.94 5.80
C VAL A 73 1.81 7.94 5.88
N PRO A 74 2.42 8.08 7.08
CA PRO A 74 3.86 7.98 7.22
C PRO A 74 4.40 6.62 6.76
N THR A 75 5.52 6.61 6.04
CA THR A 75 6.24 5.39 5.64
C THR A 75 6.62 4.50 6.84
N THR A 76 6.85 5.09 8.02
CA THR A 76 7.12 4.37 9.27
C THR A 76 5.96 3.51 9.77
N ARG A 77 4.78 3.57 9.13
CA ARG A 77 3.61 2.72 9.41
C ARG A 77 3.45 1.60 8.37
N CYS A 78 4.26 1.58 7.32
CA CYS A 78 4.24 0.57 6.29
C CYS A 78 5.01 -0.68 6.72
N ARG A 79 4.69 -1.80 6.06
CA ARG A 79 5.49 -3.03 6.11
C ARG A 79 6.28 -3.18 4.82
N ALA A 80 7.44 -3.82 4.88
CA ALA A 80 8.18 -4.17 3.67
C ALA A 80 7.44 -5.28 2.88
N PHE A 81 7.46 -5.21 1.55
CA PHE A 81 6.83 -6.20 0.67
C PHE A 81 7.21 -7.64 1.02
N ASP A 82 8.50 -7.94 1.10
CA ASP A 82 8.99 -9.30 1.39
C ASP A 82 8.61 -9.78 2.80
N SER A 83 8.45 -8.86 3.77
CA SER A 83 7.95 -9.22 5.10
C SER A 83 6.47 -9.60 5.11
N THR A 84 5.71 -9.14 4.12
CA THR A 84 4.26 -9.36 4.02
C THR A 84 3.94 -10.54 3.12
N PHE A 85 4.64 -10.68 1.99
CA PHE A 85 4.37 -11.70 0.96
C PHE A 85 5.41 -12.82 0.90
N GLY A 86 6.47 -12.72 1.71
CA GLY A 86 7.61 -13.62 1.69
C GLY A 86 8.66 -13.19 0.69
N SER A 87 9.93 -13.45 1.01
CA SER A 87 11.03 -13.27 0.07
C SER A 87 10.88 -14.26 -1.08
N ARG A 88 11.17 -13.81 -2.30
CA ARG A 88 11.24 -14.71 -3.46
C ARG A 88 12.36 -15.72 -3.19
N ARG A 89 12.01 -16.96 -2.83
CA ARG A 89 12.99 -18.04 -2.63
C ARG A 89 13.68 -18.25 -3.97
N ARG A 90 14.94 -17.81 -4.08
CA ARG A 90 15.77 -18.20 -5.24
C ARG A 90 15.81 -19.73 -5.21
N PRO A 91 15.47 -20.42 -6.31
CA PRO A 91 15.74 -21.85 -6.37
C PRO A 91 17.22 -22.02 -6.02
N SER A 92 17.54 -22.82 -5.01
CA SER A 92 18.91 -23.23 -4.80
C SER A 92 19.33 -23.86 -6.11
N VAL A 93 20.25 -23.21 -6.83
CA VAL A 93 20.92 -23.87 -7.94
C VAL A 93 21.63 -25.03 -7.26
N ALA A 94 21.10 -26.24 -7.43
CA ALA A 94 21.81 -27.44 -7.06
C ALA A 94 23.10 -27.36 -7.89
N SER A 95 24.21 -27.14 -7.20
CA SER A 95 25.53 -27.27 -7.80
C SER A 95 25.76 -28.76 -8.02
N ASP A 96 25.12 -29.32 -9.04
CA ASP A 96 25.58 -30.54 -9.67
C ASP A 96 26.66 -30.16 -10.68
N ALA A 97 27.72 -30.98 -10.72
CA ALA A 97 28.95 -30.90 -11.51
C ALA A 97 30.09 -30.12 -10.82
N ALA A 98 31.28 -30.70 -10.59
CA ALA A 98 31.84 -32.01 -10.96
C ALA A 98 32.95 -32.40 -9.97
#